data_AF-A0A6L7NM68-F1
#
_entry.id   AF-A0A6L7NM68-F1
#
_cell.length_a   1.000
_cell.length_b   1.000
_cell.length_c   1.000
_cell.angle_alpha   90.00
_cell.angle_beta   90.00
_cell.angle_gamma   90.00
#
_symmetry.space_group_name_H-M   'P 1'
#
loop_
_entity.id
_entity.type
_entity.pdbx_description
1 polymer ?
#
loop_
_entity_poly.entity_id
_entity_poly.type
_entity_poly.pdbx_seq_one_letter_code
_entity_poly.pdbx_strand_id
1 'polypeptide(L)' 'MQPVSVQKYGGTSVGSTERLQHVAGRIAARAAGGDRIVAVVSAMGKTTDSLVALDGNITATPAGPEYDMLLA' A
#
# COMPACT_ATOMS: atom_id res chain seq x y z
N MET A 1 -24.75 12.27 -8.75
CA MET A 1 -23.33 11.86 -8.85
C MET A 1 -23.24 10.37 -8.57
N GLN A 2 -22.46 9.60 -9.32
CA GLN A 2 -22.18 8.21 -8.96
C GLN A 2 -21.31 8.16 -7.68
N PRO A 3 -21.62 7.28 -6.72
CA PRO A 3 -20.83 7.15 -5.49
C PRO A 3 -19.43 6.63 -5.81
N VAL A 4 -18.43 7.14 -5.07
CA VAL A 4 -17.03 6.67 -5.16
C VAL A 4 -16.77 5.67 -4.04
N SER A 5 -16.27 4.48 -4.40
CA SER A 5 -15.85 3.44 -3.46
C SER A 5 -14.35 3.56 -3.17
N VAL A 6 -13.99 3.60 -1.90
CA VAL A 6 -12.59 3.58 -1.46
C VAL A 6 -12.25 2.17 -0.98
N GLN A 7 -11.23 1.55 -1.58
CA GLN A 7 -10.78 0.20 -1.23
C GLN A 7 -9.35 0.25 -0.70
N LYS A 8 -9.13 -0.20 0.54
CA LYS A 8 -7.81 -0.28 1.15
C LYS A 8 -7.30 -1.71 1.20
N TYR A 9 -6.04 -1.91 0.80
CA TYR A 9 -5.36 -3.20 0.86
C TYR A 9 -4.10 -3.09 1.74
N GLY A 10 -4.03 -3.92 2.78
CA GLY A 10 -2.85 -3.96 3.66
C GLY A 10 -1.70 -4.76 3.07
N GLY A 11 -0.52 -4.67 3.68
CA GLY A 11 0.69 -5.33 3.19
C GLY A 11 0.57 -6.84 3.00
N THR A 12 -0.25 -7.53 3.81
CA THR A 12 -0.54 -8.96 3.64
C THR A 12 -1.39 -9.26 2.40
N SER A 13 -2.22 -8.31 1.96
CA SER A 13 -3.03 -8.41 0.74
C SER A 13 -2.23 -8.14 -0.53
N VAL A 14 -1.05 -7.51 -0.41
CA VAL A 14 -0.18 -7.15 -1.54
C VAL A 14 1.24 -7.71 -1.38
N GLY A 15 1.44 -8.67 -0.48
CA GLY A 15 2.78 -9.15 -0.10
C GLY A 15 3.48 -10.04 -1.12
N SER A 16 2.82 -10.40 -2.22
CA SER A 16 3.43 -11.13 -3.33
C SER A 16 2.84 -10.67 -4.66
N THR A 17 3.52 -10.98 -5.75
CA THR A 17 3.08 -10.71 -7.12
C THR A 17 1.71 -11.32 -7.42
N GLU A 18 1.46 -12.54 -6.97
CA GLU A 18 0.19 -13.25 -7.18
C GLU A 18 -0.95 -12.56 -6.41
N ARG A 19 -0.67 -12.10 -5.19
CA ARG A 19 -1.64 -11.37 -4.36
C ARG A 19 -1.96 -9.99 -4.96
N LEU A 20 -0.95 -9.29 -5.46
CA LEU A 20 -1.12 -8.03 -6.20
C LEU A 20 -2.00 -8.22 -7.43
N GLN A 21 -1.73 -9.24 -8.24
CA GLN A 21 -2.55 -9.58 -9.41
C GLN A 21 -3.99 -9.89 -9.01
N HIS A 22 -4.20 -10.63 -7.91
CA HIS A 22 -5.53 -10.91 -7.40
C HIS A 22 -6.28 -9.65 -6.96
N VAL A 23 -5.61 -8.73 -6.25
CA VAL A 23 -6.17 -7.42 -5.87
C VAL A 23 -6.51 -6.59 -7.12
N ALA A 24 -5.60 -6.51 -8.09
CA ALA A 24 -5.81 -5.79 -9.34
C ALA A 24 -7.03 -6.33 -10.11
N GLY A 25 -7.17 -7.66 -10.22
CA GLY A 25 -8.32 -8.30 -10.85
C GLY A 25 -9.64 -7.95 -10.18
N ARG A 26 -9.68 -7.90 -8.84
CA ARG A 26 -10.87 -7.49 -8.09
C ARG A 26 -11.25 -6.03 -8.34
N ILE A 27 -10.27 -5.12 -8.39
CA ILE A 27 -10.50 -3.71 -8.69
C ILE A 27 -11.03 -3.57 -10.12
N ALA A 28 -10.40 -4.23 -11.09
CA ALA A 28 -10.79 -4.19 -12.49
C ALA A 28 -12.22 -4.71 -12.69
N ALA A 29 -12.59 -5.82 -12.04
CA ALA A 29 -13.95 -6.36 -12.13
C ALA A 29 -15.01 -5.41 -11.58
N ARG A 30 -14.72 -4.73 -10.45
CA ARG A 30 -15.62 -3.72 -9.87
C ARG A 30 -15.73 -2.49 -10.78
N ALA A 31 -14.62 -2.01 -11.31
CA ALA A 31 -14.61 -0.87 -12.24
C ALA A 31 -15.38 -1.19 -13.53
N ALA A 32 -15.22 -2.40 -14.09
CA ALA A 32 -15.99 -2.86 -15.24
C ALA A 32 -17.49 -2.98 -14.94
N GLY A 33 -17.87 -3.23 -13.69
CA GLY A 33 -19.25 -3.18 -13.20
C GLY A 33 -19.83 -1.76 -13.04
N GLY A 34 -19.04 -0.72 -13.33
CA GLY A 34 -19.47 0.68 -13.25
C GLY A 34 -19.13 1.37 -11.92
N ASP A 35 -18.43 0.71 -10.99
CA ASP A 35 -17.99 1.34 -9.75
C ASP A 35 -16.90 2.38 -10.05
N ARG A 36 -17.01 3.58 -9.46
CA ARG A 36 -15.90 4.53 -9.38
C ARG A 36 -15.02 4.18 -8.18
N ILE A 37 -13.77 3.79 -8.40
CA ILE A 37 -12.91 3.26 -7.33
C ILE A 37 -11.70 4.16 -7.09
N VAL A 38 -11.38 4.37 -5.82
CA VAL A 38 -10.07 4.82 -5.35
C VAL A 38 -9.45 3.67 -4.56
N ALA A 39 -8.27 3.20 -5.00
CA ALA A 39 -7.54 2.14 -4.31
C ALA A 39 -6.36 2.73 -3.54
N VAL A 40 -6.22 2.32 -2.27
CA VAL A 40 -5.10 2.67 -1.40
C VAL A 40 -4.39 1.39 -1.00
N VAL A 41 -3.09 1.30 -1.27
CA VAL A 41 -2.27 0.13 -0.94
C VAL A 41 -1.20 0.51 0.06
N SER A 42 -0.91 -0.37 1.02
CA SER A 42 0.27 -0.26 1.87
C SER A 42 1.50 -0.87 1.19
N ALA A 43 2.70 -0.64 1.72
CA ALA A 43 3.90 -1.34 1.30
C ALA A 43 3.74 -2.87 1.39
N MET A 44 4.47 -3.61 0.56
CA MET A 44 4.35 -5.06 0.44
C MET A 44 4.83 -5.79 1.71
N GLY A 45 4.03 -6.71 2.23
CA GLY A 45 4.45 -7.61 3.31
C GLY A 45 5.03 -6.88 4.54
N LYS A 46 6.30 -7.14 4.83
CA LYS A 46 7.05 -6.55 5.95
C LYS A 46 8.03 -5.44 5.53
N THR A 47 7.88 -4.89 4.31
CA THR A 47 8.86 -3.93 3.78
C THR A 47 9.01 -2.70 4.66
N THR A 48 7.92 -2.14 5.20
CA THR A 48 7.98 -1.00 6.13
C THR A 48 8.84 -1.34 7.35
N ASP A 49 8.60 -2.48 7.99
CA ASP A 49 9.38 -2.92 9.17
C ASP A 49 10.87 -3.04 8.84
N SER A 50 11.20 -3.58 7.67
CA SER A 50 12.59 -3.71 7.21
C SER A 50 13.27 -2.35 6.99
N LEU A 51 12.56 -1.37 6.44
CA LEU A 51 13.09 -0.02 6.22
C LEU A 51 13.30 0.72 7.55
N VAL A 52 12.34 0.61 8.46
CA VAL A 52 12.46 1.18 9.82
C VAL A 52 13.64 0.56 10.58
N ALA A 53 13.82 -0.75 10.46
CA ALA A 53 14.97 -1.43 11.07
C ALA A 53 16.31 -0.96 10.47
N LEU A 54 16.36 -0.70 9.16
CA LEU A 54 17.56 -0.19 8.51
C LEU A 54 17.91 1.23 8.98
N ASP A 55 16.92 2.12 9.02
CA ASP A 55 17.08 3.50 9.48
C ASP A 55 17.53 3.57 10.95
N GLY A 56 17.01 2.67 11.79
CA GLY A 56 17.43 2.55 13.19
C GLY A 56 18.91 2.19 13.40
N ASN A 57 19.62 1.68 12.37
CA ASN A 57 21.08 1.49 12.44
C ASN A 57 21.88 2.78 12.16
N ILE A 58 21.22 3.83 11.68
CA ILE A 58 21.83 5.10 11.31
C ILE A 58 21.50 6.16 12.35
N THR A 59 20.25 6.24 12.80
CA THR A 59 19.78 7.25 13.75
C THR A 59 18.91 6.65 14.85
N ALA A 60 19.10 7.14 16.08
CA ALA A 60 18.24 6.79 17.22
C ALA A 60 16.96 7.64 17.26
N THR A 61 16.88 8.70 16.45
CA THR A 61 15.73 9.60 16.37
C THR A 61 15.32 9.80 14.92
N PRO A 62 14.62 8.82 14.31
CA PRO A 62 14.00 8.98 13.01
C PRO A 62 12.97 10.10 13.06
N ALA A 63 13.13 11.14 12.26
CA ALA A 63 12.20 12.25 12.20
C ALA A 63 12.36 13.04 10.91
N GLY A 64 11.30 13.75 10.53
CA GLY A 64 11.34 14.75 9.46
C GLY A 64 11.05 14.21 8.06
N PRO A 65 11.20 15.08 7.05
CA PRO A 65 10.81 14.79 5.67
C PRO A 65 11.52 13.58 5.06
N GLU A 66 12.74 13.29 5.48
CA GLU A 66 13.54 12.17 4.99
C GLU A 66 12.96 10.83 5.43
N TYR A 67 12.45 10.76 6.66
CA TYR A 67 11.79 9.57 7.19
C TYR A 67 10.45 9.33 6.50
N ASP A 68 9.67 10.39 6.27
CA ASP A 68 8.42 10.30 5.51
C ASP A 68 8.69 9.82 4.08
N MET A 69 9.76 10.32 3.44
CA MET A 69 10.17 9.86 2.11
C MET A 69 10.58 8.38 2.10
N LEU A 70 11.22 7.89 3.16
CA LEU A 70 11.60 6.48 3.29
C LEU A 70 10.36 5.56 3.40
N LEU A 71 9.31 6.01 4.07
CA LEU A 71 8.10 5.22 4.33
C LEU A 71 6.93 5.49 3.37
N ALA A 72 7.11 6.41 2.41
CA ALA A 72 6.12 6.82 1.42
C ALA A 72 5.65 5.70 0.48
#